data_AF-A0A1Y1ZCU8-F1
#
_entry.id   AF-A0A1Y1ZCU8-F1
#
_cell.length_a   1.000
_cell.length_b   1.000
_cell.length_c   1.000
_cell.angle_alpha   90.00
_cell.angle_beta   90.00
_cell.angle_gamma   90.00
#
_symmetry.space_group_name_H-M   'P 1'
#
loop_
_entity.id
_entity.type
_entity.pdbx_description
1 polymer ?
#
loop_
_entity_poly.entity_id
_entity_poly.type
_entity_poly.pdbx_seq_one_letter_code
_entity_poly.pdbx_strand_id
1 'polypeptide(L)'
;MYAAIKADEANGLPPRTFESSKRTKWKRGLWQTCVGLSLLVLAFLVIFGLFMLALNGDYPDCNTGDYSTFDIDTLYFDLSLGAAKLIDVAWNMVAGRGGQAIIAISSYRVVSDSLMRITELGPVDLRLFTALSLNHGQFTNIYHTSKAIISLKGKRRTMTMIWITFSSIFLLAFPTLMDTATGYVQKQKFTYQYSDDGIIVPWYDRNQTRPGGALCVPVKDGRYQWGFSGFWSQITVLTFTAWLIGTFGIWMDAQHNCQLRRKGRTMDTFRAVEDIAGAIAEGLGPHTCGYSGKELSKALKKTAPVRYYCEEDEVTGLTRIGLTSRNVGKFKLSWTEKYG
;
A
#
# COMPACT_ATOMS: atom_id res chain seq x y z
N MET A 1 20.73 32.13 -34.48
CA MET A 1 20.14 31.97 -33.14
C MET A 1 18.61 32.09 -33.17
N TYR A 2 18.03 33.18 -33.70
CA TYR A 2 16.57 33.33 -33.89
C TYR A 2 15.90 32.23 -34.75
N ALA A 3 16.58 31.74 -35.80
CA ALA A 3 16.06 30.67 -36.65
C ALA A 3 16.10 29.27 -36.00
N ALA A 4 16.98 29.04 -35.03
CA ALA A 4 17.05 27.76 -34.31
C ALA A 4 15.94 27.64 -33.25
N ILE A 5 15.59 28.75 -32.59
CA ILE A 5 14.47 28.84 -31.64
C ILE A 5 13.14 28.59 -32.37
N LYS A 6 12.97 29.16 -33.58
CA LYS A 6 11.76 28.97 -34.39
C LYS A 6 11.59 27.56 -34.96
N ALA A 7 12.70 26.82 -35.12
CA ALA A 7 12.68 25.43 -35.59
C ALA A 7 12.33 24.44 -34.47
N ASP A 8 12.68 24.76 -33.21
CA ASP A 8 12.28 23.97 -32.04
C ASP A 8 10.79 24.13 -31.72
N GLU A 9 10.21 25.33 -31.90
CA GLU A 9 8.76 25.55 -31.77
C GLU A 9 7.92 24.77 -32.79
N ALA A 10 8.48 24.43 -33.95
CA ALA A 10 7.76 23.70 -35.01
C ALA A 10 7.55 22.20 -34.68
N ASN A 11 8.33 21.65 -33.75
CA ASN A 11 8.25 20.24 -33.33
C ASN A 11 7.71 20.05 -31.89
N GLY A 12 7.44 21.14 -31.16
CA GLY A 12 6.92 21.13 -29.81
C GLY A 12 5.41 20.82 -29.72
N LEU A 13 4.98 20.29 -28.57
CA LEU A 13 3.54 20.14 -28.30
C LEU A 13 2.90 21.52 -28.12
N PRO A 14 1.73 21.80 -28.74
CA PRO A 14 1.11 23.11 -28.64
C PRO A 14 0.58 23.37 -27.22
N PRO A 15 0.52 24.63 -26.78
CA PRO A 15 -0.05 24.98 -25.49
C PRO A 15 -1.53 24.57 -25.43
N ARG A 16 -1.98 24.11 -24.27
CA ARG A 16 -3.34 23.59 -24.07
C ARG A 16 -3.99 24.20 -22.84
N THR A 17 -5.31 24.42 -22.95
CA THR A 17 -6.15 24.62 -21.77
C THR A 17 -6.47 23.26 -21.16
N PHE A 18 -6.80 23.24 -19.87
CA PHE A 18 -7.26 22.00 -19.24
C PHE A 18 -8.61 21.58 -19.82
N GLU A 19 -8.74 20.31 -20.23
CA GLU A 19 -10.02 19.77 -20.68
C GLU A 19 -11.08 19.93 -19.59
N SER A 20 -12.25 20.46 -19.96
CA SER A 20 -13.40 20.46 -19.06
C SER A 20 -13.74 19.00 -18.70
N SER A 21 -13.98 18.74 -17.42
CA SER A 21 -14.27 17.38 -16.93
C SER A 21 -15.48 16.79 -17.67
N LYS A 22 -15.25 15.78 -18.52
CA LYS A 22 -16.29 15.06 -19.29
C LYS A 22 -17.37 14.42 -18.39
N ARG A 23 -17.05 14.11 -17.13
CA ARG A 23 -18.01 13.62 -16.11
C ARG A 23 -18.51 14.78 -15.24
N THR A 24 -19.83 14.87 -15.05
CA THR A 24 -20.41 15.82 -14.08
C THR A 24 -19.97 15.47 -12.66
N LYS A 25 -19.74 16.50 -11.83
CA LYS A 25 -19.26 16.36 -10.44
C LYS A 25 -20.10 15.38 -9.62
N TRP A 26 -21.42 15.41 -9.81
CA TRP A 26 -22.37 14.52 -9.13
C TRP A 26 -22.20 13.05 -9.52
N LYS A 27 -22.07 12.73 -10.82
CA LYS A 27 -21.84 11.36 -11.29
C LYS A 27 -20.51 10.79 -10.76
N ARG A 28 -19.48 11.63 -10.66
CA ARG A 28 -18.18 11.24 -10.06
C ARG A 28 -18.32 10.98 -8.56
N GLY A 29 -18.98 11.88 -7.83
CA GLY A 29 -19.24 11.72 -6.40
C GLY A 29 -20.03 10.45 -6.09
N LEU A 30 -21.12 10.22 -6.81
CA LEU A 30 -21.97 9.03 -6.65
C LEU A 30 -21.19 7.73 -6.88
N TRP A 31 -20.41 7.66 -7.97
CA TRP A 31 -19.59 6.49 -8.26
C TRP A 31 -18.55 6.25 -7.15
N GLN A 32 -17.91 7.30 -6.66
CA GLN A 32 -16.93 7.21 -5.57
C GLN A 32 -17.58 6.75 -4.26
N THR A 33 -18.76 7.26 -3.91
CA THR A 33 -19.49 6.83 -2.70
C THR A 33 -19.96 5.39 -2.81
N CYS A 34 -20.43 4.95 -3.98
CA CYS A 34 -20.81 3.55 -4.20
C CYS A 34 -19.61 2.63 -4.01
N VAL A 35 -18.46 2.95 -4.61
CA VAL A 35 -17.22 2.16 -4.42
C VAL A 35 -16.81 2.13 -2.95
N GLY A 36 -16.85 3.26 -2.25
CA GLY A 36 -16.53 3.32 -0.82
C GLY A 36 -17.46 2.47 0.04
N LEU A 37 -18.77 2.52 -0.21
CA LEU A 37 -19.76 1.69 0.49
C LEU A 37 -19.56 0.20 0.19
N SER A 38 -19.29 -0.16 -1.07
CA SER A 38 -18.99 -1.55 -1.44
C SER A 38 -17.74 -2.08 -0.71
N LEU A 39 -16.69 -1.26 -0.58
CA LEU A 39 -15.48 -1.65 0.17
C LEU A 39 -15.76 -1.83 1.67
N LEU A 40 -16.60 -0.98 2.26
CA LEU A 40 -17.00 -1.10 3.67
C LEU A 40 -17.85 -2.33 3.92
N VAL A 41 -18.80 -2.62 3.04
CA VAL A 41 -19.62 -3.84 3.12
C VAL A 41 -18.75 -5.09 2.96
N LEU A 42 -17.83 -5.08 1.98
CA LEU A 42 -16.91 -6.20 1.79
C LEU A 42 -16.04 -6.41 3.04
N ALA A 43 -15.47 -5.35 3.61
CA ALA A 43 -14.70 -5.42 4.83
C ALA A 43 -15.51 -6.00 6.00
N PHE A 44 -16.75 -5.54 6.19
CA PHE A 44 -17.65 -6.06 7.20
C PHE A 44 -17.95 -7.55 6.99
N LEU A 45 -18.26 -7.97 5.76
CA LEU A 45 -18.56 -9.37 5.45
C LEU A 45 -17.35 -10.29 5.66
N VAL A 46 -16.14 -9.84 5.33
CA VAL A 46 -14.92 -10.62 5.54
C VAL A 46 -14.60 -10.75 7.03
N ILE A 47 -14.68 -9.65 7.80
CA ILE A 47 -14.48 -9.67 9.26
C ILE A 47 -15.54 -10.56 9.92
N PHE A 48 -16.80 -10.41 9.53
CA PHE A 48 -17.91 -11.21 10.07
C PHE A 48 -17.75 -12.69 9.70
N GLY A 49 -17.37 -13.00 8.46
CA GLY A 49 -17.12 -14.38 8.01
C GLY A 49 -16.00 -15.04 8.79
N LEU A 50 -14.88 -14.34 9.02
CA LEU A 50 -13.79 -14.87 9.84
C LEU A 50 -14.13 -14.99 11.32
N PHE A 51 -14.90 -14.03 11.87
CA PHE A 51 -15.41 -14.14 13.23
C PHE A 51 -16.32 -15.37 13.39
N MET A 52 -17.21 -15.59 12.42
CA MET A 52 -18.07 -16.79 12.41
C MET A 52 -17.26 -18.08 12.22
N LEU A 53 -16.20 -18.06 11.41
CA LEU A 53 -15.28 -19.18 11.28
C LEU A 53 -14.53 -19.48 12.58
N ALA A 54 -14.06 -18.45 13.29
CA ALA A 54 -13.39 -18.62 14.58
C ALA A 54 -14.33 -19.17 15.67
N LEU A 55 -15.64 -18.90 15.58
CA LEU A 55 -16.64 -19.44 16.50
C LEU A 55 -17.12 -20.86 16.14
N ASN A 56 -17.02 -21.26 14.87
CA ASN A 56 -17.52 -22.54 14.37
C ASN A 56 -16.41 -23.51 13.93
N GLY A 57 -15.14 -23.17 14.15
CA GLY A 57 -14.04 -24.09 13.88
C GLY A 57 -14.21 -25.33 14.75
N ASP A 58 -14.15 -26.51 14.12
CA ASP A 58 -13.90 -27.76 14.83
C ASP A 58 -12.55 -27.59 15.53
N TYR A 59 -12.59 -27.24 16.81
CA TYR A 59 -11.40 -27.25 17.64
C TYR A 59 -10.84 -28.66 17.54
N PRO A 60 -9.57 -28.85 17.16
CA PRO A 60 -9.00 -30.17 17.20
C PRO A 60 -9.17 -30.69 18.63
N ASP A 61 -9.68 -31.92 18.78
CA ASP A 61 -9.84 -32.63 20.07
C ASP A 61 -8.55 -32.64 20.92
N CYS A 62 -7.44 -32.25 20.28
CA CYS A 62 -6.08 -32.22 20.77
C CYS A 62 -5.51 -30.88 21.21
N ASN A 63 -6.34 -29.84 21.35
CA ASN A 63 -5.86 -28.54 21.81
C ASN A 63 -5.72 -28.54 23.35
N THR A 64 -4.52 -28.83 23.86
CA THR A 64 -4.24 -29.07 25.30
C THR A 64 -4.17 -27.80 26.17
N GLY A 65 -4.86 -26.72 25.80
CA GLY A 65 -5.01 -25.51 26.65
C GLY A 65 -3.82 -24.54 26.65
N ASP A 66 -2.71 -24.87 25.96
CA ASP A 66 -1.66 -23.90 25.63
C ASP A 66 -2.01 -23.25 24.29
N TYR A 67 -2.65 -22.07 24.34
CA TYR A 67 -2.98 -21.30 23.15
C TYR A 67 -1.69 -20.75 22.51
N SER A 68 -1.08 -21.49 21.59
CA SER A 68 -0.01 -20.97 20.74
C SER A 68 -0.65 -20.12 19.64
N THR A 69 -0.22 -18.86 19.54
CA THR A 69 -0.76 -17.87 18.58
C THR A 69 -0.50 -18.24 17.13
N PHE A 70 0.36 -19.23 16.87
CA PHE A 70 0.71 -19.72 15.53
C PHE A 70 -0.01 -21.02 15.16
N ASP A 71 -0.86 -21.54 16.04
CA ASP A 71 -1.53 -22.80 15.77
C ASP A 71 -2.55 -22.65 14.65
N ILE A 72 -2.61 -23.68 13.81
CA ILE A 72 -3.61 -23.82 12.75
C ILE A 72 -4.84 -24.46 13.40
N ASP A 73 -5.73 -23.62 13.92
CA ASP A 73 -6.93 -24.00 14.65
C ASP A 73 -8.10 -24.37 13.72
N THR A 74 -8.08 -23.85 12.48
CA THR A 74 -9.16 -24.03 11.51
C THR A 74 -8.70 -24.93 10.38
N LEU A 75 -8.92 -26.24 10.52
CA LEU A 75 -8.38 -27.27 9.64
C LEU A 75 -9.40 -27.75 8.59
N TYR A 76 -8.92 -27.94 7.37
CA TYR A 76 -9.70 -28.43 6.24
C TYR A 76 -8.97 -29.57 5.52
N PHE A 77 -9.78 -30.47 4.96
CA PHE A 77 -9.38 -31.56 4.06
C PHE A 77 -8.44 -32.61 4.70
N ASP A 78 -8.58 -33.87 4.28
CA ASP A 78 -7.60 -34.91 4.60
C ASP A 78 -6.72 -35.14 3.37
N LEU A 79 -5.48 -34.66 3.40
CA LEU A 79 -4.58 -34.61 2.25
C LEU A 79 -3.33 -35.49 2.46
N SER A 80 -2.65 -35.82 1.37
CA SER A 80 -1.26 -36.29 1.45
C SER A 80 -0.33 -35.11 1.73
N LEU A 81 0.87 -35.38 2.26
CA LEU A 81 1.88 -34.34 2.50
C LEU A 81 2.18 -33.50 1.25
N GLY A 82 2.28 -34.16 0.09
CA GLY A 82 2.55 -33.48 -1.19
C GLY A 82 1.41 -32.54 -1.59
N ALA A 83 0.15 -32.98 -1.43
CA ALA A 83 -1.01 -32.15 -1.74
C ALA A 83 -1.15 -30.96 -0.79
N ALA A 84 -0.95 -31.17 0.52
CA ALA A 84 -0.98 -30.09 1.50
C ALA A 84 0.09 -29.02 1.23
N LYS A 85 1.33 -29.45 0.95
CA LYS A 85 2.42 -28.54 0.55
C LYS A 85 2.11 -27.78 -0.73
N LEU A 86 1.53 -28.44 -1.72
CA LEU A 86 1.17 -27.80 -2.99
C LEU A 86 0.11 -26.71 -2.80
N ILE A 87 -0.92 -26.98 -2.00
CA ILE A 87 -1.97 -26.00 -1.68
C ILE A 87 -1.36 -24.80 -0.95
N ASP A 88 -0.53 -25.05 0.05
CA ASP A 88 0.12 -23.99 0.83
C ASP A 88 1.00 -23.08 -0.05
N VAL A 89 1.85 -23.68 -0.89
CA VAL A 89 2.68 -22.94 -1.86
C VAL A 89 1.81 -22.15 -2.85
N ALA A 90 0.74 -22.76 -3.39
CA ALA A 90 -0.15 -22.10 -4.33
C ALA A 90 -0.88 -20.91 -3.68
N TRP A 91 -1.36 -21.08 -2.45
CA TRP A 91 -2.01 -20.02 -1.68
C TRP A 91 -1.05 -18.85 -1.41
N ASN A 92 0.16 -19.13 -0.92
CA ASN A 92 1.16 -18.10 -0.64
C ASN A 92 1.64 -17.37 -1.91
N MET A 93 1.67 -18.06 -3.05
CA MET A 93 1.96 -17.43 -4.33
C MET A 93 0.82 -16.50 -4.78
N VAL A 94 -0.41 -16.99 -4.81
CA VAL A 94 -1.55 -16.23 -5.35
C VAL A 94 -2.04 -15.17 -4.37
N ALA A 95 -2.40 -15.56 -3.16
CA ALA A 95 -2.93 -14.66 -2.14
C ALA A 95 -1.83 -13.78 -1.56
N GLY A 96 -0.65 -14.34 -1.25
CA GLY A 96 0.49 -13.59 -0.73
C GLY A 96 1.12 -12.65 -1.76
N ARG A 97 1.76 -13.21 -2.81
CA ARG A 97 2.49 -12.38 -3.80
C ARG A 97 1.56 -11.67 -4.79
N GLY A 98 0.50 -12.33 -5.25
CA GLY A 98 -0.51 -11.70 -6.11
C GLY A 98 -1.23 -10.55 -5.40
N GLY A 99 -1.63 -10.76 -4.14
CA GLY A 99 -2.20 -9.69 -3.30
C GLY A 99 -1.21 -8.54 -3.08
N GLN A 100 0.06 -8.84 -2.81
CA GLN A 100 1.12 -7.82 -2.68
C GLN A 100 1.25 -6.95 -3.95
N ALA A 101 1.17 -7.54 -5.14
CA ALA A 101 1.22 -6.81 -6.41
C ALA A 101 0.03 -5.85 -6.56
N ILE A 102 -1.18 -6.29 -6.19
CA ILE A 102 -2.39 -5.46 -6.22
C ILE A 102 -2.28 -4.27 -5.25
N ILE A 103 -1.78 -4.52 -4.03
CA ILE A 103 -1.51 -3.49 -3.03
C ILE A 103 -0.51 -2.47 -3.61
N ALA A 104 0.59 -2.94 -4.21
CA ALA A 104 1.61 -2.07 -4.81
C ALA A 104 1.07 -1.15 -5.92
N ILE A 105 0.31 -1.71 -6.87
CA ILE A 105 -0.29 -0.95 -7.98
C ILE A 105 -1.28 0.09 -7.45
N SER A 106 -2.08 -0.29 -6.45
CA SER A 106 -3.06 0.61 -5.83
C SER A 106 -2.37 1.73 -5.07
N SER A 107 -1.38 1.40 -4.24
CA SER A 107 -0.56 2.36 -3.49
C SER A 107 0.13 3.36 -4.41
N TYR A 108 0.70 2.92 -5.55
CA TYR A 108 1.32 3.81 -6.54
C TYR A 108 0.38 4.96 -6.95
N ARG A 109 -0.86 4.63 -7.31
CA ARG A 109 -1.84 5.63 -7.75
C ARG A 109 -2.21 6.59 -6.62
N VAL A 110 -2.43 6.08 -5.42
CA VAL A 110 -2.81 6.92 -4.27
C VAL A 110 -1.66 7.82 -3.83
N VAL A 111 -0.44 7.28 -3.75
CA VAL A 111 0.76 8.02 -3.36
C VAL A 111 1.04 9.15 -4.35
N SER A 112 0.96 8.88 -5.65
CA SER A 112 1.16 9.88 -6.70
C SER A 112 0.18 11.05 -6.62
N ASP A 113 -1.11 10.75 -6.44
CA ASP A 113 -2.14 11.79 -6.29
C ASP A 113 -2.01 12.56 -4.97
N SER A 114 -1.60 11.86 -3.91
CA SER A 114 -1.36 12.46 -2.59
C SER A 114 -0.15 13.37 -2.58
N LEU A 115 0.94 12.96 -3.25
CA LEU A 115 2.16 13.74 -3.39
C LEU A 115 1.83 15.08 -4.05
N MET A 116 1.10 15.05 -5.17
CA MET A 116 0.67 16.27 -5.86
C MET A 116 -0.05 17.21 -4.91
N ARG A 117 -1.00 16.70 -4.13
CA ARG A 117 -1.75 17.50 -3.17
C ARG A 117 -0.86 18.08 -2.06
N ILE A 118 0.06 17.29 -1.49
CA ILE A 118 0.94 17.77 -0.42
C ILE A 118 1.81 18.94 -0.94
N THR A 119 2.32 18.83 -2.17
CA THR A 119 3.11 19.88 -2.83
C THR A 119 2.30 21.11 -3.27
N GLU A 120 0.98 20.98 -3.51
CA GLU A 120 0.10 22.14 -3.72
C GLU A 120 -0.10 22.93 -2.42
N LEU A 121 -0.27 22.20 -1.30
CA LEU A 121 -0.53 22.77 0.01
C LEU A 121 0.69 23.45 0.63
N GLY A 122 1.90 23.08 0.22
CA GLY A 122 3.10 23.83 0.57
C GLY A 122 4.41 23.11 0.27
N PRO A 123 5.52 23.63 0.81
CA PRO A 123 6.86 23.18 0.49
C PRO A 123 7.14 21.74 0.93
N VAL A 124 7.82 20.99 0.06
CA VAL A 124 8.26 19.60 0.24
C VAL A 124 9.71 19.46 -0.20
N ASP A 125 10.52 18.70 0.54
CA ASP A 125 11.91 18.44 0.14
C ASP A 125 11.95 17.73 -1.24
N LEU A 126 12.80 18.21 -2.15
CA LEU A 126 12.92 17.67 -3.51
C LEU A 126 13.32 16.19 -3.50
N ARG A 127 14.07 15.76 -2.49
CA ARG A 127 14.41 14.34 -2.29
C ARG A 127 13.19 13.49 -1.98
N LEU A 128 12.30 13.99 -1.14
CA LEU A 128 11.05 13.30 -0.84
C LEU A 128 10.17 13.24 -2.08
N PHE A 129 10.09 14.35 -2.83
CA PHE A 129 9.35 14.39 -4.08
C PHE A 129 9.86 13.35 -5.08
N THR A 130 11.17 13.32 -5.31
CA THR A 130 11.83 12.38 -6.21
C THR A 130 11.66 10.92 -5.77
N ALA A 131 11.82 10.66 -4.47
CA ALA A 131 11.64 9.32 -3.90
C ALA A 131 10.22 8.78 -4.11
N LEU A 132 9.22 9.66 -3.94
CA LEU A 132 7.81 9.31 -4.08
C LEU A 132 7.28 9.40 -5.52
N SER A 133 7.96 10.04 -6.46
CA SER A 133 7.49 10.17 -7.84
C SER A 133 8.21 9.23 -8.82
N LEU A 134 9.49 8.94 -8.59
CA LEU A 134 10.30 8.10 -9.50
C LEU A 134 10.63 6.73 -8.92
N ASN A 135 11.01 6.64 -7.64
CA ASN A 135 11.55 5.41 -7.05
C ASN A 135 10.51 4.62 -6.26
N HIS A 136 9.40 4.25 -6.89
CA HIS A 136 8.35 3.49 -6.23
C HIS A 136 8.81 2.05 -5.94
N GLY A 137 8.93 1.69 -4.65
CA GLY A 137 9.25 0.33 -4.20
C GLY A 137 10.62 0.14 -3.54
N GLN A 138 11.46 1.16 -3.43
CA GLN A 138 12.74 1.03 -2.71
C GLN A 138 12.57 1.17 -1.20
N PHE A 139 13.17 0.25 -0.43
CA PHE A 139 13.18 0.25 1.04
C PHE A 139 13.75 1.53 1.66
N THR A 140 14.67 2.19 0.94
CA THR A 140 15.25 3.50 1.29
C THR A 140 14.18 4.59 1.45
N ASN A 141 13.02 4.43 0.81
CA ASN A 141 11.92 5.38 0.92
C ASN A 141 11.29 5.40 2.31
N ILE A 142 11.24 4.29 3.05
CA ILE A 142 10.60 4.26 4.37
C ILE A 142 11.32 5.25 5.29
N TYR A 143 12.66 5.21 5.34
CA TYR A 143 13.43 6.15 6.14
C TYR A 143 13.17 7.61 5.72
N HIS A 144 13.17 7.89 4.41
CA HIS A 144 12.96 9.25 3.90
C HIS A 144 11.53 9.76 4.14
N THR A 145 10.51 8.92 3.95
CA THR A 145 9.11 9.27 4.21
C THR A 145 8.84 9.42 5.70
N SER A 146 9.41 8.55 6.54
CA SER A 146 9.32 8.66 8.00
C SER A 146 9.94 9.96 8.51
N LYS A 147 11.13 10.33 8.01
CA LYS A 147 11.76 11.61 8.36
C LYS A 147 10.91 12.81 7.93
N ALA A 148 10.25 12.70 6.78
CA ALA A 148 9.37 13.76 6.28
C ALA A 148 8.12 14.01 7.15
N ILE A 149 7.65 13.00 7.92
CA ILE A 149 6.55 13.17 8.89
C ILE A 149 6.87 14.28 9.89
N ILE A 150 8.13 14.36 10.33
CA ILE A 150 8.59 15.32 11.35
C ILE A 150 8.82 16.70 10.73
N SER A 151 9.19 16.78 9.44
CA SER A 151 9.49 18.06 8.78
C SER A 151 8.26 18.80 8.22
N LEU A 152 7.18 18.08 7.91
CA LEU A 152 5.99 18.69 7.31
C LEU A 152 5.09 19.32 8.37
N LYS A 153 4.86 20.63 8.26
CA LYS A 153 3.94 21.35 9.14
C LYS A 153 2.48 21.12 8.72
N GLY A 154 1.61 20.74 9.64
CA GLY A 154 0.15 20.74 9.44
C GLY A 154 -0.49 19.36 9.39
N LYS A 155 -1.55 19.19 10.20
CA LYS A 155 -2.17 17.91 10.54
C LYS A 155 -2.51 17.02 9.35
N ARG A 156 -3.10 17.57 8.28
CA ARG A 156 -3.51 16.78 7.10
C ARG A 156 -2.32 16.18 6.36
N ARG A 157 -1.27 16.98 6.12
CA ARG A 157 -0.06 16.52 5.40
C ARG A 157 0.67 15.46 6.20
N THR A 158 0.81 15.68 7.51
CA THR A 158 1.42 14.72 8.43
C THR A 158 0.64 13.40 8.45
N MET A 159 -0.70 13.45 8.53
CA MET A 159 -1.55 12.25 8.49
C MET A 159 -1.37 11.47 7.18
N THR A 160 -1.35 12.16 6.03
CA THR A 160 -1.10 11.49 4.74
C THR A 160 0.27 10.81 4.71
N MET A 161 1.33 11.44 5.23
CA MET A 161 2.66 10.83 5.28
C MET A 161 2.77 9.65 6.24
N ILE A 162 2.10 9.71 7.40
CA ILE A 162 1.99 8.58 8.34
C ILE A 162 1.33 7.41 7.61
N TRP A 163 0.24 7.66 6.88
CA TRP A 163 -0.44 6.60 6.13
C TRP A 163 0.40 6.02 4.99
N ILE A 164 1.09 6.85 4.21
CA ILE A 164 1.99 6.37 3.14
C ILE A 164 3.09 5.48 3.74
N THR A 165 3.62 5.85 4.91
CA THR A 165 4.63 5.06 5.62
C THR A 165 4.03 3.75 6.13
N PHE A 166 2.86 3.77 6.76
CA PHE A 166 2.13 2.57 7.17
C PHE A 166 1.86 1.65 5.98
N SER A 167 1.35 2.19 4.86
CA SER A 167 1.10 1.44 3.63
C SER A 167 2.37 0.81 3.06
N SER A 168 3.52 1.47 3.20
CA SER A 168 4.80 0.94 2.73
C SER A 168 5.26 -0.25 3.58
N ILE A 169 5.11 -0.15 4.91
CA ILE A 169 5.40 -1.25 5.84
C ILE A 169 4.44 -2.42 5.59
N PHE A 170 3.15 -2.13 5.45
CA PHE A 170 2.13 -3.14 5.20
C PHE A 170 2.38 -3.91 3.89
N LEU A 171 2.73 -3.20 2.81
CA LEU A 171 3.08 -3.83 1.53
C LEU A 171 4.23 -4.86 1.67
N LEU A 172 5.20 -4.59 2.55
CA LEU A 172 6.31 -5.51 2.80
C LEU A 172 5.92 -6.66 3.72
N ALA A 173 5.12 -6.39 4.75
CA ALA A 173 4.68 -7.38 5.73
C ALA A 173 3.61 -8.33 5.16
N PHE A 174 2.86 -7.92 4.14
CA PHE A 174 1.69 -8.65 3.65
C PHE A 174 1.95 -10.12 3.28
N PRO A 175 3.00 -10.47 2.49
CA PRO A 175 3.28 -11.88 2.20
C PRO A 175 3.59 -12.70 3.44
N THR A 176 4.29 -12.12 4.42
CA THR A 176 4.62 -12.80 5.69
C THR A 176 3.38 -12.97 6.57
N LEU A 177 2.48 -11.98 6.58
CA LEU A 177 1.19 -12.10 7.28
C LEU A 177 0.35 -13.23 6.67
N MET A 178 0.32 -13.36 5.34
CA MET A 178 -0.37 -14.46 4.66
C MET A 178 0.27 -15.82 4.96
N ASP A 179 1.60 -15.91 4.90
CA ASP A 179 2.35 -17.13 5.20
C ASP A 179 2.16 -17.58 6.65
N THR A 180 2.10 -16.63 7.59
CA THR A 180 1.83 -16.95 9.01
C THR A 180 0.38 -17.35 9.27
N ALA A 181 -0.55 -16.82 8.47
CA ALA A 181 -1.98 -17.07 8.65
C ALA A 181 -2.44 -18.44 8.15
N THR A 182 -1.64 -19.11 7.31
CA THR A 182 -1.98 -20.42 6.73
C THR A 182 -0.90 -21.45 6.95
N GLY A 183 -1.28 -22.71 6.94
CA GLY A 183 -0.31 -23.79 7.03
C GLY A 183 -0.97 -25.15 7.00
N TYR A 184 -0.18 -26.19 7.25
CA TYR A 184 -0.68 -27.55 7.34
C TYR A 184 -0.06 -28.28 8.53
N VAL A 185 -0.86 -29.14 9.15
CA VAL A 185 -0.46 -29.97 10.30
C VAL A 185 -0.75 -31.42 10.00
N GLN A 186 0.00 -32.34 10.62
CA GLN A 186 -0.31 -33.76 10.54
C GLN A 186 -1.61 -34.03 11.28
N LYS A 187 -2.50 -34.83 10.71
CA LYS A 187 -3.75 -35.20 11.38
C LYS A 187 -3.44 -35.90 12.70
N GLN A 188 -3.97 -35.37 13.79
CA GLN A 188 -3.80 -35.92 15.13
C GLN A 188 -5.11 -36.57 15.61
N LYS A 189 -4.99 -37.52 16.54
CA LYS A 189 -6.13 -38.11 17.24
C LYS A 189 -5.89 -38.10 18.74
N PHE A 190 -6.99 -37.95 19.48
CA PHE A 190 -6.99 -38.00 20.93
C PHE A 190 -6.88 -39.45 21.42
N THR A 191 -5.96 -39.71 22.36
CA THR A 191 -5.71 -41.04 22.94
C THR A 191 -5.42 -40.96 24.44
N TYR A 192 -5.65 -42.04 25.18
CA TYR A 192 -5.26 -42.14 26.59
C TYR A 192 -4.00 -43.01 26.73
N GLN A 193 -3.08 -42.59 27.60
CA GLN A 193 -1.95 -43.42 28.02
C GLN A 193 -2.22 -44.00 29.42
N TYR A 194 -2.11 -45.32 29.54
CA TYR A 194 -2.15 -46.02 30.82
C TYR A 194 -0.87 -45.75 31.64
N SER A 195 -1.01 -45.33 32.90
CA SER A 195 0.10 -44.91 33.78
C SER A 195 1.12 -46.01 34.06
N ASP A 196 0.71 -47.28 34.00
CA ASP A 196 1.52 -48.38 34.53
C ASP A 196 2.29 -49.15 33.44
N ASP A 197 1.80 -49.15 32.19
CA ASP A 197 2.36 -49.97 31.08
C ASP A 197 2.69 -49.17 29.79
N GLY A 198 2.38 -47.87 29.74
CA GLY A 198 2.62 -47.04 28.55
C GLY A 198 1.76 -47.38 27.32
N ILE A 199 0.74 -48.23 27.47
CA ILE A 199 -0.17 -48.64 26.39
C ILE A 199 -1.10 -47.48 26.02
N ILE A 200 -1.21 -47.20 24.72
CA ILE A 200 -2.03 -46.12 24.14
C ILE A 200 -3.35 -46.70 23.62
N VAL A 201 -4.50 -46.26 24.16
CA VAL A 201 -5.84 -46.71 23.74
C VAL A 201 -6.65 -45.61 23.05
N PRO A 202 -7.51 -45.93 22.05
CA PRO A 202 -8.39 -44.97 21.38
C PRO A 202 -9.51 -44.45 22.29
N TRP A 203 -9.96 -43.22 22.06
CA TRP A 203 -10.98 -42.50 22.85
C TRP A 203 -12.36 -43.21 23.02
N TYR A 204 -12.71 -44.18 22.18
CA TYR A 204 -14.05 -44.79 22.20
C TYR A 204 -14.31 -45.71 23.42
N ASP A 205 -13.30 -45.99 24.25
CA ASP A 205 -13.45 -46.85 25.44
C ASP A 205 -13.94 -46.07 26.67
N ARG A 206 -15.20 -45.60 26.60
CA ARG A 206 -15.84 -44.70 27.58
C ARG A 206 -16.06 -45.32 28.97
N ASN A 207 -15.82 -46.63 29.14
CA ASN A 207 -16.15 -47.37 30.36
C ASN A 207 -15.00 -47.50 31.38
N GLN A 208 -13.88 -46.80 31.21
CA GLN A 208 -12.74 -46.91 32.12
C GLN A 208 -12.44 -45.59 32.85
N THR A 209 -13.00 -45.48 34.05
CA THR A 209 -12.68 -44.46 35.06
C THR A 209 -11.31 -44.75 35.69
N ARG A 210 -10.21 -44.33 35.04
CA ARG A 210 -8.86 -44.35 35.65
C ARG A 210 -8.02 -43.12 35.26
N PRO A 211 -7.08 -42.68 36.12
CA PRO A 211 -6.38 -41.39 35.98
C PRO A 211 -5.22 -41.49 34.99
N GLY A 212 -5.53 -41.58 33.69
CA GLY A 212 -4.55 -41.46 32.61
C GLY A 212 -4.52 -40.03 32.06
N GLY A 213 -3.34 -39.51 31.76
CA GLY A 213 -3.19 -38.24 31.04
C GLY A 213 -3.66 -38.39 29.59
N ALA A 214 -4.48 -37.47 29.12
CA ALA A 214 -4.83 -37.37 27.71
C ALA A 214 -3.59 -37.01 26.86
N LEU A 215 -3.35 -37.75 25.77
CA LEU A 215 -2.23 -37.50 24.86
C LEU A 215 -2.71 -37.42 23.41
N CYS A 216 -2.12 -36.48 22.69
CA CYS A 216 -2.35 -36.27 21.27
C CYS A 216 -1.25 -36.91 20.43
N VAL A 217 -1.66 -37.85 19.59
CA VAL A 217 -0.73 -38.63 18.78
C VAL A 217 -1.05 -38.47 17.29
N PRO A 218 -0.02 -38.39 16.43
CA PRO A 218 -0.21 -38.35 15.00
C PRO A 218 -0.90 -39.64 14.51
N VAL A 219 -1.86 -39.51 13.60
CA VAL A 219 -2.51 -40.65 12.96
C VAL A 219 -1.51 -41.35 12.04
N LYS A 220 -1.42 -42.68 12.13
CA LYS A 220 -0.47 -43.52 11.35
C LYS A 220 -0.71 -43.47 9.85
N ASP A 221 -1.89 -43.00 9.41
CA ASP A 221 -2.26 -42.90 7.99
C ASP A 221 -1.46 -41.85 7.21
N GLY A 222 -0.62 -41.06 7.89
CA GLY A 222 0.27 -40.07 7.25
C GLY A 222 -0.48 -38.94 6.55
N ARG A 223 -1.73 -38.69 6.95
CA ARG A 223 -2.58 -37.63 6.39
C ARG A 223 -2.28 -36.29 7.06
N TYR A 224 -2.41 -35.23 6.28
CA TYR A 224 -2.21 -33.84 6.69
C TYR A 224 -3.48 -33.04 6.43
N GLN A 225 -3.71 -32.01 7.23
CA GLN A 225 -4.82 -31.08 7.08
C GLN A 225 -4.25 -29.68 6.86
N TRP A 226 -4.79 -28.96 5.88
CA TRP A 226 -4.40 -27.58 5.58
C TRP A 226 -5.43 -26.62 6.15
N GLY A 227 -5.00 -25.46 6.63
CA GLY A 227 -5.90 -24.59 7.35
C GLY A 227 -5.37 -23.20 7.61
N PHE A 228 -6.09 -22.51 8.47
CA PHE A 228 -5.80 -21.15 8.90
C PHE A 228 -5.49 -21.12 10.39
N SER A 229 -4.58 -20.23 10.78
CA SER A 229 -4.49 -19.74 12.14
C SER A 229 -5.52 -18.62 12.32
N GLY A 230 -6.53 -18.83 13.15
CA GLY A 230 -7.59 -17.85 13.42
C GLY A 230 -7.05 -16.52 13.91
N PHE A 231 -6.06 -16.54 14.82
CA PHE A 231 -5.42 -15.34 15.36
C PHE A 231 -4.75 -14.49 14.27
N TRP A 232 -3.86 -15.09 13.48
CA TRP A 232 -3.15 -14.37 12.42
C TRP A 232 -4.05 -14.00 11.24
N SER A 233 -5.05 -14.82 10.92
CA SER A 233 -6.07 -14.50 9.93
C SER A 233 -6.86 -13.26 10.32
N GLN A 234 -7.23 -13.14 11.61
CA GLN A 234 -7.92 -11.97 12.13
C GLN A 234 -7.05 -10.71 12.06
N ILE A 235 -5.79 -10.78 12.49
CA ILE A 235 -4.84 -9.65 12.37
C ILE A 235 -4.70 -9.21 10.92
N THR A 236 -4.54 -10.17 10.01
CA THR A 236 -4.35 -9.92 8.58
C THR A 236 -5.55 -9.18 7.99
N VAL A 237 -6.77 -9.64 8.29
CA VAL A 237 -8.00 -9.00 7.78
C VAL A 237 -8.26 -7.64 8.40
N LEU A 238 -8.04 -7.46 9.70
CA LEU A 238 -8.19 -6.15 10.34
C LEU A 238 -7.19 -5.15 9.76
N THR A 239 -5.94 -5.56 9.55
CA THR A 239 -4.89 -4.70 8.99
C THR A 239 -5.19 -4.37 7.52
N PHE A 240 -5.62 -5.34 6.72
CA PHE A 240 -6.02 -5.12 5.32
C PHE A 240 -7.25 -4.21 5.21
N THR A 241 -8.24 -4.38 6.09
CA THR A 241 -9.42 -3.52 6.16
C THR A 241 -9.06 -2.09 6.51
N ALA A 242 -8.24 -1.88 7.55
CA ALA A 242 -7.74 -0.57 7.89
C ALA A 242 -7.00 0.04 6.68
N TRP A 243 -6.11 -0.73 6.06
CA TRP A 243 -5.38 -0.31 4.87
C TRP A 243 -6.31 0.12 3.72
N LEU A 244 -7.38 -0.62 3.44
CA LEU A 244 -8.37 -0.26 2.42
C LEU A 244 -9.06 1.06 2.75
N ILE A 245 -9.56 1.22 3.98
CA ILE A 245 -10.33 2.41 4.40
C ILE A 245 -9.46 3.66 4.35
N GLY A 246 -8.26 3.65 4.92
CA GLY A 246 -7.43 4.85 4.92
C GLY A 246 -6.82 5.16 3.54
N THR A 247 -6.53 4.14 2.72
CA THR A 247 -6.07 4.35 1.33
C THR A 247 -7.19 4.96 0.49
N PHE A 248 -8.43 4.48 0.65
CA PHE A 248 -9.60 5.09 0.03
C PHE A 248 -9.84 6.52 0.52
N GLY A 249 -9.71 6.77 1.84
CA GLY A 249 -9.87 8.10 2.43
C GLY A 249 -8.87 9.12 1.88
N ILE A 250 -7.60 8.75 1.80
CA ILE A 250 -6.55 9.62 1.23
C ILE A 250 -6.72 9.81 -0.27
N TRP A 251 -7.10 8.74 -0.99
CA TRP A 251 -7.41 8.86 -2.40
C TRP A 251 -8.57 9.84 -2.64
N MET A 252 -9.65 9.74 -1.86
CA MET A 252 -10.79 10.68 -1.91
C MET A 252 -10.36 12.12 -1.61
N ASP A 253 -9.57 12.29 -0.55
CA ASP A 253 -8.98 13.56 -0.16
C ASP A 253 -8.22 14.17 -1.37
N ALA A 254 -7.33 13.41 -1.99
CA ALA A 254 -6.60 13.84 -3.19
C ALA A 254 -7.54 14.16 -4.37
N GLN A 255 -8.51 13.30 -4.70
CA GLN A 255 -9.42 13.53 -5.84
C GLN A 255 -10.25 14.82 -5.71
N HIS A 256 -10.65 15.20 -4.49
CA HIS A 256 -11.59 16.32 -4.28
C HIS A 256 -10.90 17.67 -4.07
N ASN A 257 -9.72 17.67 -3.46
CA ASN A 257 -9.06 18.93 -3.09
C ASN A 257 -7.79 19.23 -3.89
N CYS A 258 -7.20 18.26 -4.59
CA CYS A 258 -6.04 18.53 -5.47
C CYS A 258 -6.51 19.23 -6.75
N GLN A 259 -5.99 20.43 -7.01
CA GLN A 259 -6.36 21.21 -8.19
C GLN A 259 -5.82 20.59 -9.47
N LEU A 260 -4.55 20.18 -9.48
CA LEU A 260 -3.89 19.53 -10.62
C LEU A 260 -4.66 18.26 -11.02
N ARG A 261 -5.01 17.42 -10.04
CA ARG A 261 -5.78 16.20 -10.29
C ARG A 261 -7.18 16.49 -10.83
N ARG A 262 -7.86 17.51 -10.31
CA ARG A 262 -9.19 17.90 -10.77
C ARG A 262 -9.19 18.42 -12.21
N LYS A 263 -8.07 18.97 -12.66
CA LYS A 263 -7.88 19.47 -14.03
C LYS A 263 -7.27 18.44 -14.97
N GLY A 264 -7.17 17.18 -14.54
CA GLY A 264 -6.71 16.08 -15.38
C GLY A 264 -5.19 15.94 -15.47
N ARG A 265 -4.40 16.76 -14.77
CA ARG A 265 -2.96 16.52 -14.63
C ARG A 265 -2.76 15.34 -13.68
N THR A 266 -2.03 14.34 -14.16
CA THR A 266 -1.62 13.19 -13.36
C THR A 266 -0.11 13.22 -13.18
N MET A 267 0.36 12.69 -12.05
CA MET A 267 1.78 12.52 -11.78
C MET A 267 2.21 11.21 -12.42
N ASP A 268 2.62 11.29 -13.68
CA ASP A 268 3.21 10.17 -14.41
C ASP A 268 4.73 10.32 -14.46
N THR A 269 5.46 9.24 -14.76
CA THR A 269 6.93 9.21 -14.67
C THR A 269 7.58 10.34 -15.47
N PHE A 270 7.18 10.56 -16.72
CA PHE A 270 7.76 11.63 -17.55
C PHE A 270 7.43 13.02 -17.02
N ARG A 271 6.23 13.20 -16.47
CA ARG A 271 5.84 14.47 -15.85
C ARG A 271 6.64 14.74 -14.58
N ALA A 272 6.88 13.71 -13.79
CA ALA A 272 7.76 13.79 -12.61
C ALA A 272 9.18 14.18 -13.01
N VAL A 273 9.73 13.58 -14.07
CA VAL A 273 11.06 13.91 -14.60
C VAL A 273 11.11 15.38 -15.04
N GLU A 274 10.11 15.86 -15.77
CA GLU A 274 10.02 17.25 -16.22
C GLU A 274 9.96 18.22 -15.03
N ASP A 275 9.10 17.95 -14.05
CA ASP A 275 8.93 18.78 -12.85
C ASP A 275 10.22 18.82 -11.99
N ILE A 276 10.89 17.67 -11.84
CA ILE A 276 12.16 17.57 -11.11
C ILE A 276 13.29 18.28 -11.86
N ALA A 277 13.41 18.05 -13.17
CA ALA A 277 14.44 18.68 -13.98
C ALA A 277 14.31 20.20 -13.96
N GLY A 278 13.07 20.72 -14.07
CA GLY A 278 12.79 22.14 -13.93
C GLY A 278 13.22 22.70 -12.57
N ALA A 279 12.87 22.01 -11.48
CA ALA A 279 13.26 22.44 -10.13
C ALA A 279 14.78 22.39 -9.90
N ILE A 280 15.47 21.39 -10.45
CA ILE A 280 16.93 21.28 -10.35
C ILE A 280 17.60 22.41 -11.14
N ALA A 281 17.13 22.67 -12.37
CA ALA A 281 17.66 23.75 -13.21
C ALA A 281 17.44 25.13 -12.57
N GLU A 282 16.30 25.35 -11.91
CA GLU A 282 16.06 26.58 -11.14
C GLU A 282 16.99 26.70 -9.92
N GLY A 283 17.20 25.60 -9.18
CA GLY A 283 17.96 25.61 -7.94
C GLY A 283 19.48 25.60 -8.09
N LEU A 284 20.01 24.97 -9.14
CA LEU A 284 21.45 24.78 -9.38
C LEU A 284 21.96 25.47 -10.66
N GLY A 285 21.07 26.01 -11.47
CA GLY A 285 21.40 26.57 -12.78
C GLY A 285 21.51 25.52 -13.89
N PRO A 286 21.73 25.96 -15.14
CA PRO A 286 21.70 25.10 -16.32
C PRO A 286 22.96 24.22 -16.49
N HIS A 287 24.06 24.51 -15.80
CA HIS A 287 25.36 23.90 -16.04
C HIS A 287 25.66 22.71 -15.10
N THR A 288 24.73 21.76 -14.98
CA THR A 288 24.87 20.63 -14.03
C THR A 288 25.43 19.34 -14.64
N CYS A 289 25.57 19.25 -15.96
CA CYS A 289 25.92 18.01 -16.67
C CYS A 289 27.29 17.42 -16.32
N GLY A 290 28.24 18.22 -15.84
CA GLY A 290 29.59 17.76 -15.49
C GLY A 290 29.73 17.23 -14.07
N TYR A 291 28.72 17.38 -13.21
CA TYR A 291 28.82 16.99 -11.80
C TYR A 291 28.53 15.51 -11.59
N SER A 292 29.28 14.89 -10.67
CA SER A 292 28.98 13.52 -10.26
C SER A 292 27.68 13.45 -9.45
N GLY A 293 27.03 12.27 -9.42
CA GLY A 293 25.80 12.08 -8.64
C GLY A 293 25.95 12.39 -7.14
N LYS A 294 27.14 12.19 -6.56
CA LYS A 294 27.41 12.53 -5.15
C LYS A 294 27.47 14.05 -4.92
N GLU A 295 28.14 14.77 -5.82
CA GLU A 295 28.24 16.24 -5.75
C GLU A 295 26.89 16.89 -5.96
N LEU A 296 26.14 16.43 -6.97
CA LEU A 296 24.79 16.90 -7.26
C LEU A 296 23.87 16.65 -6.06
N SER A 297 23.91 15.44 -5.49
CA SER A 297 23.17 15.09 -4.28
C SER A 297 23.52 16.02 -3.11
N LYS A 298 24.79 16.38 -2.91
CA LYS A 298 25.25 17.30 -1.86
C LYS A 298 24.77 18.73 -2.09
N ALA A 299 24.79 19.20 -3.34
CA ALA A 299 24.27 20.52 -3.71
C ALA A 299 22.75 20.60 -3.47
N LEU A 300 22.00 19.58 -3.89
CA LEU A 300 20.55 19.52 -3.70
C LEU A 300 20.10 19.46 -2.23
N LYS A 301 20.97 19.02 -1.29
CA LYS A 301 20.66 19.10 0.16
C LYS A 301 20.56 20.54 0.66
N LYS A 302 21.21 21.48 -0.03
CA LYS A 302 21.24 22.90 0.36
C LYS A 302 20.09 23.69 -0.27
N THR A 303 19.44 23.14 -1.29
CA THR A 303 18.33 23.78 -1.99
C THR A 303 17.12 23.86 -1.06
N ALA A 304 16.39 24.98 -1.13
CA ALA A 304 15.17 25.14 -0.39
C ALA A 304 14.09 24.15 -0.87
N PRO A 305 13.16 23.72 0.01
CA PRO A 305 12.07 22.85 -0.36
C PRO A 305 11.22 23.40 -1.51
N VAL A 306 10.66 22.51 -2.33
CA VAL A 306 9.90 22.85 -3.54
C VAL A 306 8.40 22.76 -3.34
N ARG A 307 7.64 23.57 -4.07
CA ARG A 307 6.18 23.51 -4.12
C ARG A 307 5.69 23.82 -5.53
N TYR A 308 4.42 23.48 -5.81
CA TYR A 308 3.82 23.90 -7.08
C TYR A 308 3.61 25.41 -7.13
N TYR A 309 3.90 25.96 -8.30
CA TYR A 309 3.58 27.33 -8.68
C TYR A 309 2.83 27.37 -10.01
N CYS A 310 2.14 28.48 -10.23
CA CYS A 310 1.42 28.79 -11.45
C CYS A 310 1.64 30.28 -11.69
N GLU A 311 2.38 30.62 -12.74
CA GLU A 311 2.75 32.00 -13.05
C GLU A 311 2.59 32.21 -14.55
N GLU A 312 1.98 33.33 -14.93
CA GLU A 312 1.82 33.72 -16.32
C GLU A 312 3.09 34.41 -16.78
N ASP A 313 3.62 33.97 -17.92
CA ASP A 313 4.72 34.64 -18.59
C ASP A 313 4.19 35.86 -19.34
N GLU A 314 4.64 37.05 -18.92
CA GLU A 314 4.24 38.34 -19.48
C GLU A 314 4.54 38.47 -20.99
N VAL A 315 5.55 37.73 -21.49
CA VAL A 315 5.99 37.83 -22.88
C VAL A 315 5.14 36.94 -23.79
N THR A 316 4.87 35.72 -23.36
CA THR A 316 4.15 34.72 -24.16
C THR A 316 2.65 34.70 -23.90
N GLY A 317 2.19 35.26 -22.77
CA GLY A 317 0.81 35.14 -22.28
C GLY A 317 0.44 33.69 -21.91
N LEU A 318 1.44 32.82 -21.74
CA LEU A 318 1.24 31.41 -21.39
C LEU A 318 1.50 31.21 -19.90
N THR A 319 0.66 30.40 -19.27
CA THR A 319 0.79 30.08 -17.87
C THR A 319 1.66 28.85 -17.68
N ARG A 320 2.75 28.99 -16.92
CA ARG A 320 3.67 27.89 -16.62
C ARG A 320 3.32 27.25 -15.28
N ILE A 321 3.26 25.91 -15.26
CA ILE A 321 3.13 25.12 -14.03
C ILE A 321 4.40 24.30 -13.85
N GLY A 322 5.02 24.44 -12.69
CA GLY A 322 6.17 23.63 -12.32
C GLY A 322 6.37 23.58 -10.82
N LEU A 323 7.51 23.03 -10.42
CA LEU A 323 8.01 23.08 -9.06
C LEU A 323 9.00 24.22 -8.92
N THR A 324 8.89 24.98 -7.84
CA THR A 324 9.83 26.04 -7.50
C THR A 324 10.19 26.03 -6.02
N SER A 325 11.41 26.45 -5.73
CA SER A 325 11.86 26.75 -4.36
C SER A 325 11.60 28.21 -3.95
N ARG A 326 11.14 29.06 -4.88
CA ARG A 326 10.82 30.47 -4.60
C ARG A 326 9.59 30.57 -3.71
N ASN A 327 9.53 31.64 -2.91
CA ASN A 327 8.37 31.91 -2.07
C ASN A 327 7.25 32.53 -2.91
N VAL A 328 6.50 31.65 -3.59
CA VAL A 328 5.31 32.01 -4.37
C VAL A 328 4.04 31.95 -3.50
N GLY A 329 3.02 32.70 -3.91
CA GLY A 329 1.73 32.80 -3.24
C GLY A 329 0.94 31.48 -3.15
N LYS A 330 -0.38 31.58 -2.97
CA LYS A 330 -1.25 30.38 -2.95
C LYS A 330 -1.36 29.82 -4.36
N PHE A 331 -1.06 28.53 -4.52
CA PHE A 331 -1.21 27.83 -5.78
C PHE A 331 -2.69 27.78 -6.20
N LYS A 332 -2.99 28.31 -7.38
CA LYS A 332 -4.33 28.34 -7.97
C LYS A 332 -4.22 28.23 -9.48
N LEU A 333 -5.04 27.37 -10.07
CA LEU A 333 -5.10 27.19 -11.51
C LEU A 333 -6.38 27.84 -12.07
N SER A 334 -6.35 28.43 -13.27
CA SER A 334 -7.55 28.80 -14.04
C SER A 334 -7.96 27.75 -15.09
N TRP A 335 -9.25 27.69 -15.43
CA TRP A 335 -9.76 26.82 -16.51
C TRP A 335 -9.66 27.49 -17.89
N THR A 336 -9.55 28.81 -17.93
CA THR A 336 -9.54 29.62 -19.16
C THR A 336 -8.14 29.93 -19.66
N GLU A 337 -7.13 29.85 -18.79
CA GLU A 337 -5.72 30.07 -19.12
C GLU A 337 -5.17 28.96 -20.02
N LYS A 338 -4.31 29.34 -20.96
CA LYS A 338 -3.52 28.42 -21.78
C LYS A 338 -2.21 28.12 -21.07
N TYR A 339 -1.91 26.83 -20.94
CA TYR A 339 -0.68 26.36 -20.33
C TYR A 339 0.28 25.88 -21.42
N GLY A 340 1.53 26.33 -21.33
CA GLY A 340 2.60 26.07 -22.29
C GLY A 340 3.92 25.81 -21.60
#